data_AF-A0A536B563-F1
#
_entry.id   AF-A0A536B563-F1
#
_cell.length_a   1.000
_cell.length_b   1.000
_cell.length_c   1.000
_cell.angle_alpha   90.00
_cell.angle_beta   90.00
_cell.angle_gamma   90.00
#
_symmetry.space_group_name_H-M   'P 1'
#
loop_
_entity.id
_entity.type
_entity.pdbx_description
1 polymer ?
#
loop_
_entity_poly.entity_id
_entity_poly.type
_entity_poly.pdbx_seq_one_letter_code
_entity_poly.pdbx_strand_id
1 'polypeptide(L)'
;MRRQLLFVQGGGAGAHDDWDDKLVESLRRELGSNFEIRYPRMPSEDDPAYAAWKATLEKELATLDDDAILVGHSLGGTILINALAQSRSERQFGAIFLIAAPFVGDGGWPSEEMNPPPDLGARLPRDVPVFIYHGLDDETAPPSHAELYARAIPQARVRRLPHRDHQLNNDLSEIAATIESLEGGLQ
;
A
#
# COMPACT_ATOMS: atom_id res chain seq x y z
N MET A 1 8.50 -14.82 16.75
CA MET A 1 9.22 -13.88 15.86
C MET A 1 8.32 -12.69 15.66
N ARG A 2 8.86 -11.48 15.42
CA ARG A 2 8.03 -10.30 15.13
C ARG A 2 7.48 -10.43 13.71
N ARG A 3 6.21 -10.08 13.50
CA ARG A 3 5.63 -10.07 12.15
C ARG A 3 6.20 -8.89 11.37
N GLN A 4 6.56 -9.11 10.11
CA GLN A 4 7.16 -8.05 9.30
C GLN A 4 6.07 -7.21 8.61
N LEU A 5 6.30 -5.91 8.52
CA LEU A 5 5.49 -4.99 7.72
C LEU A 5 6.41 -4.21 6.79
N LEU A 6 6.19 -4.31 5.48
CA LEU A 6 6.85 -3.47 4.49
C LEU A 6 5.98 -2.25 4.21
N PHE A 7 6.51 -1.06 4.44
CA PHE A 7 5.88 0.20 4.05
C PHE A 7 6.57 0.76 2.80
N VAL A 8 5.80 1.10 1.77
CA VAL A 8 6.27 1.72 0.53
C VAL A 8 5.75 3.15 0.46
N GLN A 9 6.67 4.11 0.48
CA GLN A 9 6.37 5.55 0.42
C GLN A 9 5.63 5.98 -0.85
N GLY A 10 4.95 7.13 -0.78
CA GLY A 10 4.50 7.90 -1.92
C GLY A 10 5.65 8.50 -2.74
N GLY A 11 5.31 9.08 -3.89
CA GLY A 11 6.24 9.83 -4.74
C GLY A 11 6.26 11.31 -4.37
N GLY A 12 7.38 11.97 -4.64
CA GLY A 12 7.64 13.37 -4.34
C GLY A 12 8.95 13.57 -3.60
N ALA A 13 9.58 14.72 -3.82
CA ALA A 13 10.79 15.09 -3.08
C ALA A 13 10.52 15.15 -1.57
N GLY A 14 11.33 14.45 -0.78
CA GLY A 14 11.16 14.36 0.67
C GLY A 14 10.10 13.36 1.11
N ALA A 15 9.49 12.59 0.20
CA ALA A 15 8.45 11.65 0.55
C ALA A 15 8.89 10.66 1.65
N HIS A 16 10.15 10.20 1.62
CA HIS A 16 10.65 9.27 2.63
C HIS A 16 10.91 9.90 4.01
N ASP A 17 11.51 11.10 4.03
CA ASP A 17 12.07 11.68 5.26
C ASP A 17 11.19 12.76 5.89
N ASP A 18 10.39 13.45 5.07
CA ASP A 18 9.66 14.65 5.46
C ASP A 18 8.14 14.46 5.41
N TRP A 19 7.63 13.36 4.85
CA TRP A 19 6.19 13.12 4.71
C TRP A 19 5.76 11.78 5.27
N ASP A 20 6.20 10.67 4.66
CA ASP A 20 5.73 9.33 5.02
C ASP A 20 6.46 8.74 6.23
N ASP A 21 7.55 9.37 6.67
CA ASP A 21 8.17 9.12 7.96
C ASP A 21 7.13 9.14 9.09
N LYS A 22 6.17 10.08 9.04
CA LYS A 22 5.10 10.24 10.03
C LYS A 22 4.10 9.09 9.99
N LEU A 23 3.78 8.58 8.80
CA LEU A 23 2.91 7.41 8.62
C LEU A 23 3.55 6.17 9.23
N VAL A 24 4.83 5.98 8.96
CA VAL A 24 5.63 4.89 9.50
C VAL A 24 5.76 5.02 11.02
N GLU A 25 6.02 6.21 11.56
CA GLU A 25 6.02 6.48 12.99
C GLU A 25 4.67 6.21 13.65
N SER A 26 3.56 6.56 12.99
CA SER A 26 2.22 6.20 13.45
C SER A 26 2.07 4.69 13.57
N LEU A 27 2.42 3.92 12.53
CA LEU A 27 2.34 2.45 12.61
C LEU A 27 3.25 1.88 13.70
N ARG A 28 4.47 2.41 13.88
CA ARG A 28 5.38 1.98 14.95
C ARG A 28 4.77 2.20 16.34
N ARG A 29 4.12 3.34 16.55
CA ARG A 29 3.47 3.69 17.82
C ARG A 29 2.28 2.77 18.10
N GLU A 30 1.41 2.56 17.12
CA GLU A 30 0.18 1.79 17.29
C GLU A 30 0.44 0.28 17.38
N LEU A 31 1.30 -0.29 16.52
CA LEU A 31 1.56 -1.74 16.47
C LEU A 31 2.60 -2.22 17.51
N GLY A 32 3.40 -1.30 18.04
CA GLY A 32 4.42 -1.59 19.04
C GLY A 32 5.48 -2.60 18.59
N SER A 33 6.10 -3.27 19.57
CA SER A 33 7.25 -4.17 19.33
C SER A 33 6.89 -5.53 18.72
N ASN A 34 5.61 -5.82 18.52
CA ASN A 34 5.15 -7.06 17.89
C ASN A 34 5.46 -7.10 16.39
N PHE A 35 5.62 -5.92 15.78
CA PHE A 35 5.91 -5.75 14.37
C PHE A 35 7.32 -5.21 14.14
N GLU A 36 7.94 -5.70 13.07
CA GLU A 36 9.15 -5.12 12.50
C GLU A 36 8.76 -4.34 11.24
N ILE A 37 8.80 -3.00 11.32
CA ILE A 37 8.45 -2.14 10.19
C ILE A 37 9.70 -1.86 9.36
N ARG A 38 9.71 -2.45 8.16
CA ARG A 38 10.69 -2.23 7.10
C ARG A 38 10.23 -1.07 6.24
N TYR A 39 11.08 -0.05 6.14
CA TYR A 39 10.81 1.16 5.38
C TYR A 39 12.02 1.51 4.52
N PRO A 40 12.18 0.86 3.35
CA PRO A 40 13.27 1.14 2.44
C PRO A 40 13.00 2.42 1.65
N ARG A 41 14.05 3.21 1.41
CA ARG A 41 13.96 4.34 0.50
C ARG A 41 13.80 3.89 -0.94
N MET A 42 12.79 4.42 -1.61
CA MET A 42 12.58 4.19 -3.03
C MET A 42 13.49 5.11 -3.88
N PRO A 43 14.03 4.62 -5.01
CA PRO A 43 15.01 5.39 -5.79
C PRO A 43 14.34 6.59 -6.50
N SER A 44 15.04 7.73 -6.57
CA SER A 44 14.55 8.92 -7.31
C SER A 44 13.11 9.29 -6.93
N GLU A 45 12.86 9.48 -5.63
CA GLU A 45 11.50 9.70 -5.14
C GLU A 45 10.83 10.95 -5.72
N ASP A 46 11.61 11.94 -6.13
CA ASP A 46 11.18 13.17 -6.79
C ASP A 46 10.79 13.00 -8.25
N ASP A 47 11.31 11.98 -8.93
CA ASP A 47 10.98 11.59 -10.31
C ASP A 47 10.90 10.05 -10.44
N PRO A 48 9.82 9.45 -9.90
CA PRO A 48 9.75 8.01 -9.70
C PRO A 48 9.46 7.25 -11.00
N ALA A 49 10.41 6.44 -11.44
CA ALA A 49 10.22 5.51 -12.56
C ALA A 49 9.69 4.15 -12.08
N TYR A 50 8.61 3.65 -12.71
CA TYR A 50 7.96 2.39 -12.34
C TYR A 50 8.94 1.21 -12.35
N ALA A 51 9.76 1.08 -13.39
CA ALA A 51 10.68 -0.04 -13.52
C ALA A 51 11.74 -0.07 -12.41
N ALA A 52 12.25 1.11 -12.00
CA ALA A 52 13.25 1.22 -10.94
C ALA A 52 12.63 0.88 -9.58
N TRP A 53 11.44 1.42 -9.30
CA TRP A 53 10.73 1.14 -8.06
C TRP A 53 10.29 -0.32 -7.96
N LYS A 54 9.75 -0.88 -9.04
CA LYS A 54 9.39 -2.30 -9.12
C LYS A 54 10.59 -3.19 -8.82
N ALA A 55 11.76 -2.91 -9.40
CA ALA A 55 12.96 -3.72 -9.17
C ALA A 55 13.45 -3.65 -7.72
N THR A 56 13.35 -2.49 -7.06
CA THR A 56 13.63 -2.36 -5.62
C THR A 56 12.61 -3.13 -4.79
N LEU A 57 11.32 -2.97 -5.10
CA LEU A 57 10.24 -3.66 -4.40
C LEU A 57 10.36 -5.18 -4.51
N GLU A 58 10.65 -5.73 -5.69
CA GLU A 58 10.84 -7.17 -5.87
C GLU A 58 11.97 -7.73 -4.98
N LYS A 59 13.05 -6.97 -4.77
CA LYS A 59 14.14 -7.36 -3.85
C LYS A 59 13.67 -7.35 -2.40
N GLU A 60 12.95 -6.31 -1.99
CA GLU A 60 12.41 -6.20 -0.64
C GLU A 60 11.43 -7.34 -0.35
N LEU A 61 10.46 -7.58 -1.25
CA LEU A 61 9.47 -8.66 -1.15
C LEU A 61 10.13 -10.04 -1.03
N ALA A 62 11.20 -10.31 -1.79
CA ALA A 62 11.90 -11.60 -1.74
C ALA A 62 12.54 -11.89 -0.37
N THR A 63 12.87 -10.86 0.39
CA THR A 63 13.50 -10.96 1.72
C THR A 63 12.50 -10.98 2.87
N LEU A 64 11.21 -10.81 2.60
CA LEU A 64 10.18 -10.87 3.63
C LEU A 64 9.92 -12.30 4.08
N ASP A 65 9.55 -12.45 5.35
CA ASP A 65 8.98 -13.69 5.86
C ASP A 65 7.59 -13.94 5.27
N ASP A 66 7.14 -15.19 5.27
CA ASP A 66 5.72 -15.47 5.06
C ASP A 66 4.89 -14.76 6.13
N ASP A 67 3.64 -14.50 5.80
CA ASP A 67 2.68 -13.73 6.58
C ASP A 67 3.01 -12.24 6.75
N ALA A 68 4.06 -11.71 6.09
CA ALA A 68 4.37 -10.28 6.13
C ALA A 68 3.22 -9.41 5.58
N ILE A 69 3.03 -8.24 6.18
CA ILE A 69 2.03 -7.24 5.77
C ILE A 69 2.66 -6.26 4.79
N LEU A 70 1.96 -5.96 3.70
CA LEU A 70 2.39 -4.98 2.70
C LEU A 70 1.53 -3.72 2.81
N VAL A 71 2.16 -2.56 2.96
CA VAL A 71 1.48 -1.25 3.02
C VAL A 71 2.12 -0.35 1.97
N GLY A 72 1.31 0.25 1.11
CA GLY A 72 1.78 1.24 0.14
C GLY A 72 0.93 2.50 0.21
N HIS A 73 1.59 3.64 0.31
CA HIS A 73 0.96 4.95 0.31
C HIS A 73 1.06 5.61 -1.07
N SER A 74 -0.01 6.28 -1.52
CA SER A 74 -0.06 7.06 -2.74
C SER A 74 0.56 6.31 -3.93
N LEU A 75 1.52 6.90 -4.65
CA LEU A 75 2.22 6.26 -5.76
C LEU A 75 2.87 4.92 -5.37
N GLY A 76 3.43 4.79 -4.17
CA GLY A 76 3.97 3.52 -3.67
C GLY A 76 2.94 2.42 -3.60
N GLY A 77 1.70 2.74 -3.20
CA GLY A 77 0.56 1.83 -3.25
C GLY A 77 0.20 1.41 -4.68
N THR A 78 0.18 2.36 -5.61
CA THR A 78 -0.07 2.10 -7.03
C THR A 78 1.00 1.18 -7.64
N ILE A 79 2.27 1.43 -7.35
CA ILE A 79 3.38 0.61 -7.85
C ILE A 79 3.35 -0.79 -7.21
N LEU A 80 3.11 -0.86 -5.89
CA LEU A 80 3.01 -2.12 -5.15
C LEU A 80 1.96 -3.05 -5.74
N ILE A 81 0.74 -2.57 -5.94
CA ILE A 81 -0.36 -3.42 -6.42
C ILE A 81 -0.16 -3.87 -7.87
N ASN A 82 0.43 -3.01 -8.72
CA ASN A 82 0.76 -3.35 -10.10
C ASN A 82 1.91 -4.37 -10.16
N ALA A 83 2.94 -4.22 -9.33
CA ALA A 83 4.05 -5.17 -9.25
C ALA A 83 3.57 -6.57 -8.85
N LEU A 84 2.73 -6.66 -7.81
CA LEU A 84 2.13 -7.92 -7.35
C LEU A 84 1.25 -8.59 -8.41
N ALA A 85 0.59 -7.82 -9.26
CA ALA A 85 -0.24 -8.36 -10.34
C ALA A 85 0.56 -8.83 -11.56
N GLN A 86 1.78 -8.31 -11.75
CA GLN A 86 2.65 -8.68 -12.87
C GLN A 86 3.56 -9.86 -12.55
N SER A 87 4.00 -9.98 -11.29
CA SER A 87 4.96 -10.99 -10.84
C SER A 87 4.35 -11.81 -9.70
N ARG A 88 4.31 -13.14 -9.84
CA ARG A 88 3.93 -14.01 -8.71
C ARG A 88 5.07 -14.02 -7.69
N SER A 89 4.76 -13.60 -6.48
CA SER A 89 5.65 -13.81 -5.32
C SER A 89 5.61 -15.27 -4.89
N GLU A 90 6.74 -15.80 -4.45
CA GLU A 90 6.81 -17.09 -3.76
C GLU A 90 6.36 -16.98 -2.30
N ARG A 91 6.30 -15.76 -1.74
CA ARG A 91 5.88 -15.49 -0.37
C ARG A 91 4.36 -15.49 -0.22
N GLN A 92 3.89 -16.02 0.90
CA GLN A 92 2.48 -15.96 1.29
C GLN A 92 2.24 -14.74 2.17
N PHE A 93 1.90 -13.59 1.59
CA PHE A 93 1.68 -12.36 2.36
C PHE A 93 0.43 -12.44 3.25
N GLY A 94 0.46 -11.74 4.38
CA GLY A 94 -0.63 -11.74 5.35
C GLY A 94 -1.78 -10.80 4.99
N ALA A 95 -1.46 -9.64 4.40
CA ALA A 95 -2.44 -8.68 3.89
C ALA A 95 -1.75 -7.62 3.02
N ILE A 96 -2.56 -6.91 2.23
CA ILE A 96 -2.15 -5.75 1.43
C ILE A 96 -3.01 -4.55 1.82
N PHE A 97 -2.37 -3.42 2.11
CA PHE A 97 -3.03 -2.15 2.42
C PHE A 97 -2.59 -1.09 1.41
N LEU A 98 -3.57 -0.49 0.74
CA LEU A 98 -3.38 0.67 -0.14
C LEU A 98 -3.94 1.90 0.58
N ILE A 99 -3.10 2.91 0.80
CA ILE A 99 -3.47 4.16 1.48
C ILE A 99 -3.39 5.28 0.44
N ALA A 100 -4.51 5.96 0.18
CA ALA A 100 -4.60 7.08 -0.76
C ALA A 100 -3.97 6.81 -2.14
N ALA A 101 -3.93 5.54 -2.56
CA ALA A 101 -3.29 5.15 -3.81
C ALA A 101 -4.12 5.66 -5.00
N PRO A 102 -3.52 6.39 -5.95
CA PRO A 102 -4.21 6.74 -7.17
C PRO A 102 -4.31 5.52 -8.10
N PHE A 103 -5.54 5.15 -8.44
CA PHE A 103 -5.79 4.23 -9.55
C PHE A 103 -5.26 4.81 -10.87
N VAL A 104 -4.52 3.99 -11.63
CA VAL A 104 -4.00 4.33 -12.97
C VAL A 104 -4.77 3.53 -14.02
N GLY A 105 -5.08 4.12 -15.16
CA GLY A 105 -5.87 3.50 -16.24
C GLY A 105 -7.28 4.08 -16.34
N ASP A 106 -8.21 3.33 -16.94
CA ASP A 106 -9.54 3.82 -17.29
C ASP A 106 -10.30 4.42 -16.09
N GLY A 107 -10.67 5.70 -16.20
CA GLY A 107 -11.35 6.47 -15.17
C GLY A 107 -10.44 7.00 -14.04
N GLY A 108 -9.20 6.52 -13.96
CA GLY A 108 -8.16 7.02 -13.07
C GLY A 108 -7.17 7.94 -13.78
N TRP A 109 -5.94 7.96 -13.30
CA TRP A 109 -4.88 8.77 -13.91
C TRP A 109 -4.22 8.04 -15.07
N PRO A 110 -3.80 8.76 -16.13
CA PRO A 110 -3.04 8.16 -17.22
C PRO A 110 -1.61 7.83 -16.78
N SER A 111 -1.02 6.79 -17.36
CA SER A 111 0.40 6.51 -17.26
C SER A 111 0.86 5.76 -18.51
N GLU A 112 2.04 6.10 -19.02
CA GLU A 112 2.69 5.35 -20.10
C GLU A 112 3.47 4.13 -19.58
N GLU A 113 3.85 4.16 -18.29
CA GLU A 113 4.67 3.12 -17.66
C GLU A 113 3.84 2.05 -16.96
N MET A 114 2.66 2.43 -16.46
CA MET A 114 1.76 1.55 -15.71
C MET A 114 0.42 1.43 -16.42
N ASN A 115 0.03 0.19 -16.69
CA ASN A 115 -1.33 -0.11 -17.11
C ASN A 115 -1.80 -1.35 -16.33
N PRO A 116 -2.71 -1.21 -15.35
CA PRO A 116 -3.18 -2.36 -14.61
C PRO A 116 -3.90 -3.32 -15.56
N PRO A 117 -3.66 -4.63 -15.41
CA PRO A 117 -4.35 -5.61 -16.24
C PRO A 117 -5.86 -5.57 -15.95
N PRO A 118 -6.74 -5.84 -16.95
CA PRO A 118 -8.19 -5.83 -16.75
C PRO A 118 -8.68 -6.76 -15.64
N ASP A 119 -7.90 -7.80 -15.34
CA ASP A 119 -8.12 -8.80 -14.30
C ASP A 119 -7.25 -8.58 -13.05
N LEU A 120 -6.90 -7.32 -12.72
CA LEU A 120 -6.02 -6.94 -11.59
C LEU A 120 -6.28 -7.77 -10.33
N GLY A 121 -7.51 -7.76 -9.81
CA GLY A 121 -7.87 -8.49 -8.59
C GLY A 121 -7.67 -10.01 -8.70
N ALA A 122 -7.85 -10.61 -9.88
CA ALA A 122 -7.69 -12.05 -10.09
C ALA A 122 -6.22 -12.49 -10.14
N ARG A 123 -5.30 -11.56 -10.39
CA ARG A 123 -3.85 -11.80 -10.42
C ARG A 123 -3.18 -11.65 -9.07
N LEU A 124 -3.84 -10.98 -8.13
CA LEU A 124 -3.35 -10.88 -6.75
C LEU A 124 -3.34 -12.25 -6.07
N PRO A 125 -2.49 -12.46 -5.05
CA PRO A 125 -2.50 -13.68 -4.25
C PRO A 125 -3.90 -14.01 -3.71
N ARG A 126 -4.41 -15.22 -4.00
CA ARG A 126 -5.85 -15.56 -3.94
C ARG A 126 -6.48 -15.50 -2.54
N ASP A 127 -5.68 -15.61 -1.48
CA ASP A 127 -6.17 -15.65 -0.09
C ASP A 127 -5.62 -14.49 0.76
N VAL A 128 -5.04 -13.48 0.10
CA VAL A 128 -4.46 -12.32 0.79
C VAL A 128 -5.51 -11.21 0.86
N PRO A 129 -5.96 -10.81 2.06
CA PRO A 129 -6.93 -9.76 2.19
C PRO A 129 -6.35 -8.42 1.72
N VAL A 130 -7.11 -7.71 0.91
CA VAL A 130 -6.74 -6.38 0.39
C VAL A 130 -7.63 -5.33 1.05
N PHE A 131 -7.01 -4.30 1.59
CA PHE A 131 -7.69 -3.16 2.20
C PHE A 131 -7.31 -1.87 1.47
N ILE A 132 -8.30 -1.01 1.30
CA ILE A 132 -8.13 0.25 0.60
C ILE A 132 -8.64 1.36 1.50
N TYR A 133 -7.73 2.22 1.93
CA TYR A 133 -7.99 3.36 2.79
C TYR A 133 -7.85 4.64 1.98
N HIS A 134 -8.85 5.52 2.06
CA HIS A 134 -8.82 6.80 1.36
C HIS A 134 -9.48 7.87 2.20
N GLY A 135 -8.81 9.00 2.40
CA GLY A 135 -9.39 10.15 3.08
C GLY A 135 -10.41 10.87 2.18
N LEU A 136 -11.53 11.31 2.74
CA LEU A 136 -12.54 12.04 1.96
C LEU A 136 -12.15 13.51 1.70
N ASP A 137 -11.17 14.03 2.45
CA ASP A 137 -10.63 15.38 2.29
C ASP A 137 -9.29 15.33 1.53
N ASP A 138 -9.00 14.23 0.83
CA ASP A 138 -7.82 14.08 -0.03
C ASP A 138 -7.95 14.94 -1.30
N GLU A 139 -7.19 16.02 -1.34
CA GLU A 139 -7.11 16.95 -2.47
C GLU A 139 -6.01 16.56 -3.49
N THR A 140 -5.17 15.56 -3.18
CA THR A 140 -4.06 15.11 -4.04
C THR A 140 -4.52 13.98 -4.95
N ALA A 141 -5.05 12.91 -4.38
CA ALA A 141 -5.67 11.80 -5.10
C ALA A 141 -7.16 11.77 -4.78
N PRO A 142 -8.05 12.16 -5.71
CA PRO A 142 -9.48 12.24 -5.40
C PRO A 142 -10.04 10.93 -4.80
N PRO A 143 -10.98 10.99 -3.84
CA PRO A 143 -11.51 9.78 -3.18
C PRO A 143 -12.21 8.79 -4.15
N SER A 144 -12.53 9.21 -5.37
CA SER A 144 -13.04 8.36 -6.45
C SER A 144 -12.05 7.26 -6.87
N HIS A 145 -10.74 7.43 -6.63
CA HIS A 145 -9.74 6.39 -6.91
C HIS A 145 -9.96 5.11 -6.09
N ALA A 146 -10.47 5.23 -4.85
CA ALA A 146 -10.84 4.07 -4.05
C ALA A 146 -11.95 3.23 -4.70
N GLU A 147 -12.90 3.87 -5.39
CA GLU A 147 -13.99 3.17 -6.08
C GLU A 147 -13.51 2.46 -7.35
N LEU A 148 -12.51 3.02 -8.03
CA LEU A 148 -11.87 2.37 -9.18
C LEU A 148 -11.18 1.09 -8.76
N TYR A 149 -10.42 1.13 -7.66
CA TYR A 149 -9.85 -0.08 -7.09
C TYR A 149 -10.90 -1.06 -6.59
N ALA A 150 -12.01 -0.60 -5.99
CA ALA A 150 -13.12 -1.47 -5.57
C ALA A 150 -13.68 -2.31 -6.74
N ARG A 151 -13.75 -1.70 -7.94
CA ARG A 151 -14.17 -2.39 -9.17
C ARG A 151 -13.10 -3.34 -9.70
N ALA A 152 -11.83 -2.91 -9.68
CA ALA A 152 -10.72 -3.70 -10.21
C ALA A 152 -10.30 -4.87 -9.29
N ILE A 153 -10.57 -4.77 -8.00
CA ILE A 153 -10.25 -5.76 -6.96
C ILE A 153 -11.53 -6.03 -6.15
N PRO A 154 -12.48 -6.82 -6.67
CA PRO A 154 -13.79 -7.02 -6.04
C PRO A 154 -13.73 -7.63 -4.62
N GLN A 155 -12.62 -8.30 -4.27
CA GLN A 155 -12.40 -8.84 -2.94
C GLN A 155 -11.86 -7.81 -1.93
N ALA A 156 -11.51 -6.60 -2.37
CA ALA A 156 -10.94 -5.58 -1.51
C ALA A 156 -11.98 -4.98 -0.55
N ARG A 157 -11.55 -4.69 0.67
CA ARG A 157 -12.34 -3.99 1.69
C ARG A 157 -12.00 -2.51 1.64
N VAL A 158 -12.94 -1.70 1.15
CA VAL A 158 -12.76 -0.26 1.04
C VAL A 158 -13.19 0.47 2.31
N ARG A 159 -12.42 1.48 2.71
CA ARG A 159 -12.61 2.36 3.87
C ARG A 159 -12.36 3.79 3.43
N ARG A 160 -13.45 4.53 3.23
CA ARG A 160 -13.41 5.97 2.98
C ARG A 160 -13.60 6.69 4.31
N LEU A 161 -12.62 7.50 4.69
CA LEU A 161 -12.55 8.08 6.02
C LEU A 161 -12.92 9.58 5.96
N PRO A 162 -14.03 10.01 6.60
CA PRO A 162 -14.36 11.43 6.72
C PRO A 162 -13.25 12.21 7.43
N HIS A 163 -13.01 13.46 7.01
CA HIS A 163 -12.07 14.37 7.69
C HIS A 163 -10.61 13.91 7.70
N ARG A 164 -10.25 13.01 6.79
CA ARG A 164 -8.88 12.52 6.61
C ARG A 164 -8.35 13.06 5.27
N ASP A 165 -7.15 13.61 5.31
CA ASP A 165 -6.42 14.11 4.14
C ASP A 165 -5.66 12.99 3.39
N HIS A 166 -4.76 13.35 2.48
CA HIS A 166 -3.92 12.41 1.72
C HIS A 166 -3.02 11.54 2.64
N GLN A 167 -2.50 12.10 3.73
CA GLN A 167 -1.71 11.40 4.75
C GLN A 167 -2.59 10.76 5.85
N LEU A 168 -3.92 10.76 5.69
CA LEU A 168 -4.86 10.41 6.75
C LEU A 168 -4.63 11.17 8.07
N ASN A 169 -4.18 12.42 7.95
CA ASN A 169 -3.77 13.32 9.03
C ASN A 169 -2.52 12.83 9.81
N ASN A 170 -1.64 12.07 9.14
CA ASN A 170 -0.47 11.42 9.73
C ASN A 170 -0.79 10.42 10.85
N ASP A 171 -1.99 9.84 10.80
CA ASP A 171 -2.50 8.92 11.81
C ASP A 171 -3.06 7.67 11.12
N LEU A 172 -2.36 6.56 11.33
CA LEU A 172 -2.69 5.24 10.79
C LEU A 172 -3.34 4.32 11.83
N SER A 173 -3.98 4.87 12.86
CA SER A 173 -4.66 4.08 13.90
C SER A 173 -5.75 3.15 13.35
N GLU A 174 -6.54 3.55 12.34
CA GLU A 174 -7.53 2.67 11.71
C GLU A 174 -6.88 1.50 10.95
N ILE A 175 -5.72 1.75 10.34
CA ILE A 175 -4.94 0.72 9.64
C ILE A 175 -4.35 -0.26 10.66
N ALA A 176 -3.73 0.26 11.72
CA ALA A 176 -3.15 -0.54 12.79
C ALA A 176 -4.20 -1.42 13.48
N ALA A 177 -5.36 -0.87 13.83
CA ALA A 177 -6.46 -1.63 14.42
C ALA A 177 -6.95 -2.75 13.48
N THR A 178 -6.93 -2.51 12.17
CA THR A 178 -7.25 -3.57 11.19
C THR A 178 -6.20 -4.66 11.18
N ILE A 179 -4.91 -4.30 11.18
CA ILE A 179 -3.79 -5.25 11.25
C ILE A 179 -3.91 -6.12 12.51
N GLU A 180 -4.16 -5.53 13.67
CA GLU A 180 -4.34 -6.27 14.92
C GLU A 180 -5.57 -7.19 14.90
N SER A 181 -6.66 -6.77 14.24
CA SER A 181 -7.85 -7.62 14.11
C SER A 181 -7.60 -8.88 13.26
N LEU A 182 -6.63 -8.82 12.34
CA LEU A 182 -6.22 -9.99 11.54
C LEU A 182 -5.45 -11.01 12.38
N GLU A 183 -4.68 -10.57 13.39
CA GLU A 183 -4.01 -11.46 14.36
C GLU A 183 -5.04 -12.21 15.21
N GLY A 184 -6.09 -11.53 15.65
CA GLY A 184 -7.13 -12.11 16.51
C GLY A 184 -8.03 -13.15 15.84
N GLY A 185 -8.01 -13.23 14.51
CA GLY A 185 -8.79 -14.20 13.72
C GLY A 185 -8.08 -15.52 13.41
N LEU A 186 -6.82 -15.67 13.83
CA LEU A 186 -5.98 -16.86 13.59
C LEU A 186 -5.91 -17.81 14.80
N GLN A 187 -6.81 -17.68 15.79
CA GLN A 187 -6.97 -18.63 16.90
C GLN A 187 -8.16 -19.58 16.69
#